data_AF-A0A920HK88-F1
#
_entry.id   AF-A0A920HK88-F1
#
_cell.length_a   1.000
_cell.length_b   1.000
_cell.length_c   1.000
_cell.angle_alpha   90.00
_cell.angle_beta   90.00
_cell.angle_gamma   90.00
#
_symmetry.space_group_name_H-M   'P 1'
#
loop_
_entity.id
_entity.type
_entity.pdbx_description
1 polymer ?
#
loop_
_entity_poly.entity_id
_entity_poly.type
_entity_poly.pdbx_seq_one_letter_code
_entity_poly.pdbx_strand_id
1 'polypeptide(L)' 'MCKNCPYKVRRFNWFLYNNNDEFDFHMNDDLGKMVLNPDVVVRSRGVMEKCSFCIQGTQSVILKAKNEGREVEK' A
#
# COMPACT_ATOMS: atom_id res chain seq x y z
N MET A 1 -15.91 -7.21 9.10
CA MET A 1 -15.42 -5.93 9.66
C MET A 1 -14.89 -6.16 11.07
N CYS A 2 -13.60 -6.45 11.23
CA CYS A 2 -13.03 -6.86 12.52
C CYS A 2 -13.12 -5.72 13.53
N LYS A 3 -14.10 -5.82 14.45
CA LYS A 3 -14.39 -4.83 15.50
C LYS A 3 -13.32 -4.80 16.62
N ASN A 4 -12.33 -5.69 16.58
CA ASN A 4 -11.35 -5.87 17.65
C ASN A 4 -10.18 -4.88 17.65
N CYS A 5 -10.18 -3.87 16.78
CA CYS A 5 -9.15 -2.83 16.79
C CYS A 5 -9.62 -1.62 17.61
N PRO A 6 -9.07 -1.37 18.81
CA PRO A 6 -9.55 -0.32 19.73
C PRO A 6 -9.50 1.08 19.10
N TYR A 7 -8.48 1.32 18.26
CA TYR A 7 -8.26 2.60 17.62
C TYR A 7 -8.99 2.79 16.28
N LYS A 8 -9.78 1.81 15.82
CA LYS A 8 -10.49 1.85 14.52
C LYS A 8 -9.62 2.29 13.32
N VAL A 9 -8.32 1.98 13.35
CA VAL A 9 -7.34 2.41 12.33
C VAL A 9 -7.37 1.58 11.04
N ARG A 10 -8.28 0.61 10.95
CA ARG A 10 -8.43 -0.23 9.76
C ARG A 10 -9.54 0.35 8.88
N ARG A 11 -9.19 0.73 7.66
CA ARG A 11 -10.13 1.24 6.65
C ARG A 11 -10.55 0.08 5.76
N PHE A 12 -11.82 -0.01 5.43
CA PHE A 12 -12.33 -1.05 4.53
C PHE A 12 -12.58 -0.43 3.17
N ASN A 13 -12.13 -1.13 2.12
CA ASN A 13 -12.40 -0.71 0.75
C ASN A 13 -13.80 -1.18 0.32
N TRP A 14 -14.77 -0.25 0.27
CA TRP A 14 -16.16 -0.55 -0.06
C TRP A 14 -16.42 -0.64 -1.57
N PHE A 15 -15.76 0.22 -2.35
CA PHE A 15 -15.97 0.34 -3.80
C PHE A 15 -14.69 0.01 -4.57
N LEU A 16 -14.80 -0.18 -5.88
CA LEU A 16 -13.64 -0.30 -6.74
C LEU A 16 -13.15 1.12 -7.09
N TYR A 17 -12.13 1.61 -6.38
CA TYR A 17 -11.55 2.95 -6.61
C TYR A 17 -10.50 3.00 -7.72
N ASN A 18 -10.27 1.88 -8.42
CA ASN A 18 -9.31 1.75 -9.52
C ASN A 18 -10.03 1.19 -10.75
N ASN A 19 -9.80 1.74 -11.94
CA ASN A 19 -10.39 1.36 -13.22
C ASN A 19 -11.93 1.32 -13.20
N ASN A 20 -12.58 2.37 -12.69
CA ASN A 20 -14.05 2.48 -12.71
C ASN A 20 -14.49 3.83 -13.32
N ASP A 21 -15.42 3.79 -14.26
CA ASP A 21 -15.95 4.97 -14.98
C ASP A 21 -16.72 5.94 -14.06
N GLU A 22 -17.17 5.48 -12.88
CA GLU A 22 -17.86 6.32 -11.89
C GLU A 22 -16.90 7.18 -11.04
N PHE A 23 -15.60 6.86 -11.02
CA PHE A 23 -14.59 7.56 -10.22
C PHE A 23 -13.45 8.06 -11.12
N ASP A 24 -13.73 9.09 -11.93
CA ASP A 24 -12.78 9.72 -12.85
C ASP A 24 -11.72 10.57 -12.12
N PHE A 25 -10.79 9.89 -11.46
CA PHE A 25 -9.61 10.49 -10.83
C PHE A 25 -8.33 10.02 -11.53
N HIS A 26 -7.18 10.58 -11.13
CA HIS A 26 -5.83 10.26 -11.64
C HIS A 26 -5.42 8.77 -11.56
N MET A 27 -6.26 7.88 -11.05
CA MET A 27 -6.02 6.44 -10.96
C MET A 27 -6.47 5.66 -12.20
N ASN A 28 -7.34 6.22 -13.04
CA ASN A 28 -7.91 5.53 -14.20
C ASN A 28 -7.16 5.80 -15.52
N ASP A 29 -6.61 7.00 -15.68
CA ASP A 29 -5.84 7.39 -16.87
C ASP A 29 -4.44 6.76 -16.88
N ASP A 30 -3.98 6.31 -18.05
CA ASP A 30 -2.70 5.60 -18.19
C ASP A 30 -1.49 6.50 -17.88
N LEU A 31 -1.63 7.81 -18.08
CA LEU A 31 -0.63 8.78 -17.63
C LEU A 31 -0.66 8.99 -16.11
N GLY A 32 -1.85 8.97 -15.50
CA GLY A 32 -2.03 9.14 -14.05
C GLY A 32 -1.55 7.94 -13.23
N LYS A 33 -1.61 6.73 -13.80
CA LYS A 33 -1.10 5.49 -13.16
C LYS A 33 0.41 5.51 -12.92
N MET A 34 1.18 6.38 -13.58
CA MET A 34 2.64 6.50 -13.32
C MET A 34 2.97 7.09 -11.94
N VAL A 35 2.01 7.74 -11.28
CA VAL A 35 2.18 8.27 -9.91
C VAL A 35 2.11 7.14 -8.86
N LEU A 36 1.58 5.98 -9.25
CA LEU A 36 1.46 4.83 -8.36
C LEU A 36 2.83 4.20 -8.12
N ASN A 37 3.18 4.02 -6.85
CA ASN A 37 4.39 3.31 -6.48
C ASN A 37 4.25 1.81 -6.80
N PRO A 38 5.10 1.22 -7.67
CA PRO A 38 5.05 -0.21 -7.97
C PRO A 38 5.32 -1.11 -6.76
N ASP A 39 5.99 -0.62 -5.72
CA ASP A 39 6.32 -1.38 -4.50
C ASP A 39 5.13 -1.52 -3.53
N VAL A 40 4.01 -0.85 -3.81
CA VAL A 40 2.80 -0.87 -2.97
C VAL A 40 1.62 -1.36 -3.79
N VAL A 41 0.98 -2.43 -3.31
CA VAL A 41 -0.18 -3.02 -3.99
C VAL A 41 -1.39 -2.08 -3.99
N VAL A 42 -1.91 -1.79 -5.18
CA VAL A 42 -3.22 -1.15 -5.35
C VAL A 42 -4.30 -2.20 -5.12
N ARG A 43 -5.15 -2.01 -4.10
CA ARG A 43 -6.10 -3.04 -3.65
C ARG A 43 -7.46 -2.90 -4.33
N SER A 44 -8.06 -4.03 -4.65
CA SER A 44 -9.44 -4.13 -5.16
C SER A 44 -10.48 -4.02 -4.03
N ARG A 45 -11.78 -4.01 -4.39
CA ARG A 45 -12.88 -3.94 -3.42
C ARG A 45 -12.84 -5.09 -2.40
N GLY A 46 -13.37 -4.85 -1.22
CA GLY A 46 -13.57 -5.89 -0.21
C GLY A 46 -12.35 -6.21 0.66
N VAL A 47 -11.23 -5.50 0.46
CA VAL A 47 -10.00 -5.68 1.23
C VAL A 47 -9.88 -4.61 2.31
N MET A 48 -9.35 -5.00 3.47
CA MET A 48 -9.09 -4.09 4.58
C MET A 48 -7.67 -3.55 4.51
N GLU A 49 -7.55 -2.24 4.66
CA GLU A 49 -6.29 -1.51 4.67
C GLU A 49 -5.96 -1.00 6.07
N LYS A 50 -4.67 -0.92 6.36
CA LYS A 50 -4.10 -0.36 7.59
C LYS A 50 -2.72 0.21 7.23
N CYS A 51 -2.29 1.26 7.92
CA CYS A 51 -0.89 1.68 7.88
C CYS A 51 0.03 0.52 8.28
N SER A 52 0.94 0.14 7.38
CA SER A 52 1.93 -0.94 7.55
C SER A 52 3.32 -0.41 7.93
N PHE A 53 3.44 0.88 8.29
CA PHE A 53 4.70 1.55 8.60
C PHE A 53 5.80 1.29 7.56
N CYS A 54 5.47 1.53 6.28
CA CYS A 54 6.42 1.48 5.15
C CYS A 54 7.25 0.19 5.09
N ILE A 55 6.59 -0.96 5.26
CA ILE A 55 7.26 -2.26 5.23
C ILE A 55 8.09 -2.49 3.95
N GLN A 56 7.64 -1.97 2.81
CA GLN A 56 8.37 -2.03 1.55
C GLN A 56 9.77 -1.37 1.64
N GLY A 57 9.89 -0.27 2.38
CA GLY A 57 11.15 0.42 2.62
C GLY A 57 12.02 -0.31 3.65
N THR A 58 11.43 -0.84 4.72
CA THR A 58 12.22 -1.58 5.72
C THR A 58 12.77 -2.89 5.14
N GLN A 59 12.01 -3.59 4.30
CA GLN A 59 12.48 -4.80 3.62
C GLN A 59 13.62 -4.50 2.65
N SER A 60 13.59 -3.38 1.91
CA SER A 60 14.68 -3.03 1.00
C SER A 60 15.97 -2.68 1.75
N VAL A 61 15.88 -1.96 2.88
CA VAL A 61 17.03 -1.67 3.74
C VAL A 61 17.62 -2.94 4.34
N ILE A 62 16.78 -3.83 4.87
CA ILE A 62 17.21 -5.13 5.42
C ILE A 62 17.87 -5.98 4.33
N LEU A 63 17.28 -6.04 3.13
CA LEU A 63 17.83 -6.79 2.01
C LEU A 63 19.20 -6.26 1.57
N LYS A 64 19.34 -4.94 1.47
CA LYS A 64 20.61 -4.29 1.11
C LYS A 64 21.70 -4.57 2.16
N ALA A 65 21.38 -4.44 3.44
CA ALA A 65 22.33 -4.73 4.52
C ALA A 65 22.75 -6.21 4.53
N LYS A 66 21.81 -7.14 4.31
CA LYS A 66 22.10 -8.56 4.15
C LYS A 66 23.02 -8.86 2.96
N ASN A 67 22.78 -8.22 1.81
CA ASN A 67 23.63 -8.38 0.64
C ASN A 67 25.04 -7.83 0.85
N GLU A 68 25.17 -6.73 1.60
CA GLU A 68 26.45 -6.08 1.91
C GLU A 68 27.17 -6.71 3.13
N GLY A 69 26.57 -7.70 3.80
CA GLY A 69 27.14 -8.39 4.96
C GLY A 69 27.31 -7.51 6.21
N ARG A 70 26.59 -6.38 6.27
CA ARG A 70 26.65 -5.42 7.38
C ARG A 70 25.36 -5.42 8.19
N GLU A 71 25.44 -4.96 9.44
CA GLU A 71 24.24 -4.73 10.24
C GLU A 71 23.42 -3.53 9.72
N VAL A 72 22.12 -3.56 9.98
CA VAL A 72 21.20 -2.45 9.67
C VAL A 72 21.48 -1.34 10.67
N GLU A 73 21.84 -0.15 10.18
CA GLU A 73 21.97 1.04 11.01
C GLU A 73 20.62 1.43 11.63
N LYS A 74 20.65 1.90 12.87
CA LYS A 74 19.47 2.25 13.67
C LYS A 74 18.92 3.63 13.33
#